data_AF-A0A7Y5CVG2-F1
#
_entry.id   AF-A0A7Y5CVG2-F1
#
_cell.length_a   1.000
_cell.length_b   1.000
_cell.length_c   1.000
_cell.angle_alpha   90.00
_cell.angle_beta   90.00
_cell.angle_gamma   90.00
#
_symmetry.space_group_name_H-M   'P 1'
#
loop_
_entity.id
_entity.type
_entity.pdbx_description
1 polymer ?
#
loop_
_entity_poly.entity_id
_entity_poly.type
_entity_poly.pdbx_seq_one_letter_code
_entity_poly.pdbx_strand_id
1 'polypeptide(L)'
;MKKVFASAFAFLLLCSTAFAQTFYTQGFETDNSGWTIFGGALNATRVASGNNGVTSKTGSFHAEAVGSGVGGTQASSAATNWGGYSFVPGCAATACAAGGQFPAAGYITKLDIYLNLSATSTNDTRFDFTSAINLPAGSHRRDFVFNAGFYNDTDGTGSGPRFVISASNNATRSSSFPKNPGREPFAITATGWYTFQHKFYDAGSGVLACELSISDAGGTTLKTWVLSDPTDIIGSTIGGNRYGWFANNEFAFLAIDNATLIKTSTVKPFVFLADELITIERTKQTPPAGDLHSNGNVVFRRGDPSTYEVNVTAVGNVAIIGSENTISGEVTAGGTIHVDAGSTITGTATAGAAVNVESLPELDYSAGGPNYNVPKSGSLTLAPGSYGNLTVNKFGTLKLSAGDYYFNQFIIKNDVVLVLDVGAGAITINVVGKAFFDKDVEFRVTPEGEAGSKKVTVNSMQSTDLTIGKESYVLGSIVAPAAKVVLGNNTQFRGSICAREITVLRDCLFYHHDSPGSLPGPGQLPKPVGDEEMSSGQSAVVSYQLQQNYPNPFNPSTVIKFALPQAGRVQLHIYNSAGQLSRRRMPPAQ
;
A
#
# COMPACT_ATOMS: atom_id res chain seq x y z
N MET A 1 36.85 -39.00 -18.26
CA MET A 1 36.18 -38.85 -16.95
C MET A 1 35.47 -37.50 -16.93
N LYS A 2 34.14 -37.51 -16.98
CA LYS A 2 33.29 -36.31 -16.90
C LYS A 2 33.35 -35.76 -15.48
N LYS A 3 33.72 -34.49 -15.30
CA LYS A 3 33.46 -33.76 -14.05
C LYS A 3 32.14 -33.02 -14.22
N VAL A 4 31.10 -33.57 -13.62
CA VAL A 4 29.81 -32.92 -13.41
C VAL A 4 30.01 -31.88 -12.31
N PHE A 5 29.89 -30.60 -12.63
CA PHE A 5 29.69 -29.57 -11.63
C PHE A 5 28.20 -29.55 -11.29
N ALA A 6 27.87 -30.05 -10.10
CA ALA A 6 26.57 -29.80 -9.48
C ALA A 6 26.56 -28.36 -8.99
N SER A 7 25.86 -27.47 -9.69
CA SER A 7 25.49 -26.17 -9.13
C SER A 7 24.40 -26.40 -8.08
N ALA A 8 24.70 -25.99 -6.85
CA ALA A 8 23.73 -25.96 -5.77
C ALA A 8 22.59 -25.00 -6.13
N PHE A 9 21.38 -25.54 -6.28
CA PHE A 9 20.15 -24.76 -6.37
C PHE A 9 19.92 -24.10 -5.01
N ALA A 10 20.15 -22.79 -4.93
CA ALA A 10 19.54 -21.98 -3.90
C ALA A 10 18.04 -21.92 -4.20
N PHE A 11 17.24 -22.63 -3.42
CA PHE A 11 15.83 -22.26 -3.25
C PHE A 11 15.86 -20.81 -2.74
N LEU A 12 15.66 -19.85 -3.64
CA LEU A 12 15.38 -18.49 -3.25
C LEU A 12 14.01 -18.57 -2.56
N LEU A 13 14.02 -18.60 -1.23
CA LEU A 13 12.83 -18.36 -0.45
C LEU A 13 12.35 -16.96 -0.86
N LEU A 14 11.41 -16.90 -1.80
CA LEU A 14 10.77 -15.66 -2.21
C LEU A 14 10.03 -15.17 -0.98
N CYS A 15 10.68 -14.26 -0.25
CA CYS A 15 10.10 -13.61 0.91
C CYS A 15 8.96 -12.75 0.39
N SER A 16 7.73 -13.27 0.47
CA SER A 16 6.54 -12.49 0.20
C SER A 16 6.53 -11.31 1.18
N THR A 17 6.74 -10.11 0.68
CA THR A 17 6.54 -8.92 1.50
C THR A 17 5.04 -8.73 1.69
N ALA A 18 4.58 -8.35 2.88
CA ALA A 18 3.18 -8.02 3.07
C ALA A 18 2.99 -6.52 2.80
N PHE A 19 2.01 -6.13 1.99
CA PHE A 19 1.54 -4.75 1.98
C PHE A 19 0.25 -4.65 2.81
N ALA A 20 0.12 -3.53 3.51
CA ALA A 20 -0.99 -3.23 4.40
C ALA A 20 -1.99 -2.36 3.65
N GLN A 21 -3.15 -2.91 3.29
CA GLN A 21 -4.26 -2.13 2.73
C GLN A 21 -5.16 -1.66 3.87
N THR A 22 -5.29 -0.36 4.07
CA THR A 22 -6.29 0.17 4.99
C THR A 22 -7.68 -0.08 4.42
N PHE A 23 -8.47 -0.87 5.15
CA PHE A 23 -9.85 -1.22 4.84
C PHE A 23 -10.82 -0.21 5.46
N TYR A 24 -10.47 0.30 6.64
CA TYR A 24 -11.25 1.30 7.35
C TYR A 24 -10.33 2.25 8.08
N THR A 25 -10.65 3.54 8.04
CA THR A 25 -10.00 4.55 8.86
C THR A 25 -11.03 5.56 9.34
N GLN A 26 -10.89 6.00 10.58
CA GLN A 26 -11.64 7.09 11.18
C GLN A 26 -10.72 7.89 12.10
N GLY A 27 -10.21 9.01 11.59
CA GLY A 27 -9.45 10.00 12.35
C GLY A 27 -10.32 11.15 12.88
N PHE A 28 -11.64 11.05 12.77
CA PHE A 28 -12.63 12.02 13.27
C PHE A 28 -12.51 13.44 12.72
N GLU A 29 -11.75 13.66 11.65
CA GLU A 29 -11.56 15.00 11.06
C GLU A 29 -12.79 15.55 10.33
N THR A 30 -13.64 14.67 9.78
CA THR A 30 -14.83 15.08 9.01
C THR A 30 -16.13 14.66 9.70
N ASP A 31 -16.19 13.42 10.22
CA ASP A 31 -17.37 12.84 10.85
C ASP A 31 -16.96 11.79 11.92
N ASN A 32 -17.92 11.03 12.43
CA ASN A 32 -17.71 9.86 13.31
C ASN A 32 -18.43 8.62 12.77
N SER A 33 -18.51 8.51 11.45
CA SER A 33 -19.07 7.33 10.78
C SER A 33 -18.31 6.06 11.21
N GLY A 34 -19.03 4.94 11.30
CA GLY A 34 -18.51 3.69 11.84
C GLY A 34 -18.40 3.62 13.37
N TRP A 35 -18.52 4.75 14.09
CA TRP A 35 -18.53 4.85 15.55
C TRP A 35 -19.87 5.30 16.14
N THR A 36 -20.88 5.46 15.30
CA THR A 36 -22.27 5.79 15.69
C THR A 36 -23.28 4.72 15.26
N ILE A 37 -22.79 3.64 14.64
CA ILE A 37 -23.61 2.62 13.98
C ILE A 37 -24.46 1.79 14.94
N PHE A 38 -24.01 1.65 16.18
CA PHE A 38 -24.76 0.93 17.22
C PHE A 38 -25.78 1.82 17.94
N GLY A 39 -25.63 3.14 17.84
CA GLY A 39 -26.50 4.12 18.48
C GLY A 39 -26.36 4.20 20.01
N GLY A 40 -27.00 5.21 20.58
CA GLY A 40 -27.14 5.37 22.03
C GLY A 40 -25.80 5.49 22.77
N ALA A 41 -25.67 4.75 23.87
CA ALA A 41 -24.50 4.76 24.75
C ALA A 41 -23.22 4.20 24.10
N LEU A 42 -23.32 3.58 22.92
CA LEU A 42 -22.20 3.00 22.17
C LEU A 42 -21.61 3.97 21.14
N ASN A 43 -22.06 5.23 21.12
CA ASN A 43 -21.55 6.24 20.21
C ASN A 43 -20.23 6.87 20.74
N ALA A 44 -19.28 7.10 19.84
CA ALA A 44 -18.17 8.03 20.09
C ALA A 44 -18.55 9.45 19.67
N THR A 45 -18.35 10.43 20.55
CA THR A 45 -18.72 11.84 20.28
C THR A 45 -17.53 12.59 19.70
N ARG A 46 -17.62 13.06 18.46
CA ARG A 46 -16.59 13.89 17.83
C ARG A 46 -16.49 15.26 18.49
N VAL A 47 -15.29 15.67 18.89
CA VAL A 47 -14.99 16.94 19.56
C VAL A 47 -13.77 17.63 18.96
N ALA A 48 -13.67 18.95 19.13
CA ALA A 48 -12.52 19.71 18.64
C ALA A 48 -11.26 19.45 19.49
N SER A 49 -10.09 19.56 18.88
CA SER A 49 -8.80 19.50 19.57
C SER A 49 -8.74 20.53 20.71
N GLY A 50 -8.28 20.10 21.88
CA GLY A 50 -8.27 20.88 23.11
C GLY A 50 -9.52 20.71 23.99
N ASN A 51 -10.57 20.03 23.50
CA ASN A 51 -11.72 19.68 24.33
C ASN A 51 -11.27 18.87 25.56
N ASN A 52 -11.83 19.22 26.73
CA ASN A 52 -11.42 18.65 28.02
C ASN A 52 -9.89 18.67 28.28
N GLY A 53 -9.16 19.59 27.65
CA GLY A 53 -7.70 19.73 27.78
C GLY A 53 -6.88 18.71 26.97
N VAL A 54 -7.52 17.93 26.08
CA VAL A 54 -6.84 16.94 25.25
C VAL A 54 -6.63 17.49 23.84
N THR A 55 -5.38 17.76 23.47
CA THR A 55 -5.02 18.02 22.07
C THR A 55 -5.15 16.73 21.27
N SER A 56 -5.84 16.78 20.12
CA SER A 56 -5.98 15.64 19.20
C SER A 56 -4.63 15.02 18.84
N LYS A 57 -4.60 13.71 18.62
CA LYS A 57 -3.38 13.00 18.23
C LYS A 57 -2.92 13.46 16.85
N THR A 58 -3.88 13.64 15.95
CA THR A 58 -3.69 14.14 14.60
C THR A 58 -4.77 15.16 14.28
N GLY A 59 -4.50 16.08 13.35
CA GLY A 59 -5.50 17.01 12.86
C GLY A 59 -6.11 17.92 13.93
N SER A 60 -7.37 18.27 13.74
CA SER A 60 -8.09 19.27 14.54
C SER A 60 -9.25 18.69 15.34
N PHE A 61 -9.53 17.40 15.21
CA PHE A 61 -10.65 16.74 15.91
C PHE A 61 -10.22 15.38 16.45
N HIS A 62 -10.95 14.87 17.43
CA HIS A 62 -10.84 13.50 17.93
C HIS A 62 -12.24 13.08 18.42
N ALA A 63 -12.39 11.90 18.99
CA ALA A 63 -13.65 11.52 19.62
C ALA A 63 -13.51 11.17 21.11
N GLU A 64 -14.59 11.34 21.85
CA GLU A 64 -14.70 10.97 23.25
C GLU A 64 -15.66 9.77 23.39
N ALA A 65 -15.13 8.68 23.93
CA ALA A 65 -15.89 7.52 24.38
C ALA A 65 -16.33 7.77 25.82
N VAL A 66 -17.60 8.14 26.02
CA VAL A 66 -18.16 8.47 27.34
C VAL A 66 -18.35 7.19 28.14
N GLY A 67 -17.77 7.13 29.34
CA GLY A 67 -17.97 6.01 30.25
C GLY A 67 -19.06 6.30 31.27
N SER A 68 -19.44 5.28 32.03
CA SER A 68 -20.58 5.33 32.97
C SER A 68 -20.18 5.52 34.43
N GLY A 69 -18.89 5.75 34.71
CA GLY A 69 -18.35 5.85 36.06
C GLY A 69 -18.11 4.48 36.72
N VAL A 70 -17.41 4.48 37.85
CA VAL A 70 -17.10 3.25 38.61
C VAL A 70 -18.38 2.66 39.22
N GLY A 71 -18.70 1.41 38.88
CA GLY A 71 -19.82 0.66 39.47
C GLY A 71 -21.21 0.90 38.87
N GLY A 72 -21.30 1.58 37.72
CA GLY A 72 -22.57 1.78 36.98
C GLY A 72 -23.11 0.49 36.33
N THR A 73 -24.44 0.44 36.10
CA THR A 73 -25.16 -0.70 35.50
C THR A 73 -25.02 -0.83 33.96
N GLN A 74 -24.28 0.07 33.31
CA GLN A 74 -23.90 -0.01 31.90
C GLN A 74 -22.42 0.37 31.74
N ALA A 75 -21.50 -0.52 32.11
CA ALA A 75 -20.06 -0.24 31.99
C ALA A 75 -19.55 -0.17 30.53
N SER A 76 -20.35 -0.57 29.54
CA SER A 76 -19.99 -0.49 28.13
C SER A 76 -20.05 0.92 27.57
N SER A 77 -19.12 1.26 26.69
CA SER A 77 -18.97 2.55 26.02
C SER A 77 -18.81 2.36 24.52
N ALA A 78 -18.21 3.34 23.83
CA ALA A 78 -18.16 3.45 22.39
C ALA A 78 -17.72 2.16 21.67
N ALA A 79 -18.35 1.90 20.52
CA ALA A 79 -18.06 0.75 19.68
C ALA A 79 -17.95 1.14 18.20
N THR A 80 -17.12 0.42 17.46
CA THR A 80 -17.02 0.49 16.01
C THR A 80 -17.20 -0.87 15.38
N ASN A 81 -17.76 -0.90 14.17
CA ASN A 81 -17.77 -2.11 13.35
C ASN A 81 -16.57 -2.17 12.40
N TRP A 82 -15.57 -1.28 12.55
CA TRP A 82 -14.43 -1.17 11.63
C TRP A 82 -14.83 -0.99 10.15
N GLY A 83 -15.93 -0.28 9.90
CA GLY A 83 -16.49 -0.11 8.56
C GLY A 83 -17.38 -1.27 8.10
N GLY A 84 -17.36 -2.41 8.79
CA GLY A 84 -18.13 -3.62 8.47
C GLY A 84 -17.53 -4.89 9.09
N TYR A 85 -18.32 -5.94 9.31
CA TYR A 85 -17.80 -7.21 9.82
C TYR A 85 -17.37 -8.16 8.71
N SER A 86 -16.41 -9.03 9.02
CA SER A 86 -15.80 -10.00 8.12
C SER A 86 -15.45 -9.39 6.77
N PHE A 87 -15.02 -8.13 6.82
CA PHE A 87 -14.70 -7.27 5.70
C PHE A 87 -15.84 -7.01 4.70
N VAL A 88 -17.09 -7.01 5.16
CA VAL A 88 -18.27 -6.61 4.40
C VAL A 88 -18.70 -5.19 4.82
N PRO A 89 -18.40 -4.15 4.03
CA PRO A 89 -18.76 -2.77 4.33
C PRO A 89 -20.26 -2.54 4.41
N GLY A 90 -20.65 -1.61 5.27
CA GLY A 90 -22.07 -1.25 5.46
C GLY A 90 -22.90 -2.35 6.12
N CYS A 91 -22.29 -3.48 6.50
CA CYS A 91 -22.97 -4.50 7.25
C CYS A 91 -23.36 -4.00 8.66
N ALA A 92 -24.64 -4.17 9.00
CA ALA A 92 -25.20 -3.73 10.28
C ALA A 92 -24.70 -4.56 11.47
N ALA A 93 -24.71 -3.95 12.65
CA ALA A 93 -24.28 -4.48 13.95
C ALA A 93 -24.79 -5.89 14.32
N THR A 94 -25.93 -6.32 13.76
CA THR A 94 -26.67 -7.50 14.22
C THR A 94 -26.78 -8.63 13.19
N ALA A 95 -26.39 -8.42 11.94
CA ALA A 95 -26.46 -9.46 10.91
C ALA A 95 -25.53 -9.17 9.74
N CYS A 96 -24.47 -9.97 9.59
CA CYS A 96 -23.72 -10.06 8.33
C CYS A 96 -24.04 -11.34 7.61
N ALA A 97 -23.95 -11.29 6.28
CA ALA A 97 -24.09 -12.46 5.43
C ALA A 97 -23.06 -13.52 5.88
N ALA A 98 -23.51 -14.76 6.02
CA ALA A 98 -22.62 -15.90 6.16
C ALA A 98 -21.66 -15.93 4.96
N GLY A 99 -20.37 -16.19 5.20
CA GLY A 99 -19.37 -16.34 4.12
C GLY A 99 -18.18 -15.39 4.17
N GLY A 100 -18.07 -14.52 5.19
CA GLY A 100 -16.86 -13.73 5.38
C GLY A 100 -15.64 -14.61 5.64
N GLN A 101 -14.54 -14.33 4.93
CA GLN A 101 -13.29 -15.09 5.01
C GLN A 101 -12.19 -14.31 5.72
N PHE A 102 -11.44 -15.02 6.57
CA PHE A 102 -10.24 -14.47 7.19
C PHE A 102 -9.19 -14.24 6.10
N PRO A 103 -8.53 -13.07 6.03
CA PRO A 103 -7.58 -12.79 4.97
C PRO A 103 -6.36 -13.69 5.13
N ALA A 104 -5.83 -14.25 4.04
CA ALA A 104 -4.72 -15.21 4.10
C ALA A 104 -3.48 -14.67 4.84
N ALA A 105 -3.18 -13.38 4.72
CA ALA A 105 -2.07 -12.74 5.43
C ALA A 105 -2.48 -12.12 6.78
N GLY A 106 -3.73 -12.28 7.19
CA GLY A 106 -4.30 -11.69 8.39
C GLY A 106 -4.67 -10.22 8.25
N TYR A 107 -4.88 -9.55 9.39
CA TYR A 107 -5.27 -8.14 9.41
C TYR A 107 -4.86 -7.49 10.74
N ILE A 108 -4.86 -6.16 10.77
CA ILE A 108 -4.51 -5.35 11.93
C ILE A 108 -5.68 -4.42 12.24
N THR A 109 -6.01 -4.24 13.51
CA THR A 109 -6.84 -3.12 13.98
C THR A 109 -6.05 -2.25 14.94
N LYS A 110 -6.18 -0.93 14.84
CA LYS A 110 -5.51 0.07 15.68
C LYS A 110 -6.51 1.09 16.22
N LEU A 111 -6.24 1.57 17.43
CA LEU A 111 -6.92 2.72 18.01
C LEU A 111 -5.91 3.52 18.84
N ASP A 112 -5.82 4.83 18.62
CA ASP A 112 -5.10 5.70 19.52
C ASP A 112 -5.99 6.04 20.71
N ILE A 113 -5.50 5.86 21.94
CA ILE A 113 -6.21 6.16 23.18
C ILE A 113 -5.33 7.10 24.01
N TYR A 114 -5.91 8.21 24.47
CA TYR A 114 -5.23 9.13 25.37
C TYR A 114 -5.33 8.61 26.81
N LEU A 115 -4.17 8.37 27.43
CA LEU A 115 -4.08 7.94 28.82
C LEU A 115 -3.69 9.14 29.68
N ASN A 116 -4.61 9.58 30.55
CA ASN A 116 -4.40 10.72 31.42
C ASN A 116 -4.10 10.31 32.87
N LEU A 117 -2.87 10.53 33.34
CA LEU A 117 -2.44 10.25 34.71
C LEU A 117 -2.73 11.39 35.70
N SER A 118 -3.05 12.59 35.22
CA SER A 118 -3.46 13.72 36.08
C SER A 118 -4.94 13.70 36.45
N ALA A 119 -5.68 12.73 35.90
CA ALA A 119 -7.09 12.55 36.20
C ALA A 119 -7.29 12.20 37.68
N THR A 120 -8.29 12.81 38.30
CA THR A 120 -8.80 12.54 39.66
C THR A 120 -9.45 11.15 39.79
N SER A 121 -9.05 10.20 38.95
CA SER A 121 -9.58 8.85 38.87
C SER A 121 -9.32 8.11 40.18
N THR A 122 -10.34 7.44 40.67
CA THR A 122 -10.20 6.55 41.82
C THR A 122 -9.24 5.41 41.50
N ASN A 123 -8.52 4.91 42.51
CA ASN A 123 -7.71 3.71 42.34
C ASN A 123 -8.59 2.56 41.82
N ASP A 124 -8.10 1.80 40.84
CA ASP A 124 -8.82 0.71 40.18
C ASP A 124 -10.02 1.14 39.30
N THR A 125 -9.95 2.34 38.70
CA THR A 125 -10.84 2.76 37.61
C THR A 125 -10.39 2.09 36.32
N ARG A 126 -11.29 1.40 35.60
CA ARG A 126 -10.91 0.49 34.50
C ARG A 126 -11.55 0.83 33.16
N PHE A 127 -10.88 0.42 32.10
CA PHE A 127 -11.49 0.24 30.79
C PHE A 127 -11.00 -1.07 30.15
N ASP A 128 -11.86 -1.67 29.34
CA ASP A 128 -11.55 -2.87 28.56
C ASP A 128 -11.82 -2.55 27.10
N PHE A 129 -10.76 -2.49 26.29
CA PHE A 129 -10.89 -2.28 24.85
C PHE A 129 -10.60 -3.59 24.12
N THR A 130 -11.54 -4.01 23.26
CA THR A 130 -11.41 -5.24 22.49
C THR A 130 -11.50 -5.02 20.99
N SER A 131 -10.76 -5.83 20.23
CA SER A 131 -11.08 -6.14 18.84
C SER A 131 -11.51 -7.61 18.76
N ALA A 132 -12.75 -7.85 18.32
CA ALA A 132 -13.34 -9.17 18.29
C ALA A 132 -13.24 -9.84 16.92
N ILE A 133 -13.37 -11.17 16.91
CA ILE A 133 -13.39 -12.00 15.71
C ILE A 133 -14.69 -12.81 15.63
N ASN A 134 -15.12 -13.09 14.39
CA ASN A 134 -16.35 -13.83 14.10
C ASN A 134 -16.10 -15.29 13.74
N LEU A 135 -17.14 -16.11 13.89
CA LEU A 135 -17.32 -17.36 13.15
C LEU A 135 -17.48 -17.05 11.65
N PRO A 136 -17.24 -18.01 10.73
CA PRO A 136 -17.53 -17.85 9.30
C PRO A 136 -18.99 -17.44 8.99
N ALA A 137 -19.92 -17.81 9.87
CA ALA A 137 -21.34 -17.43 9.78
C ALA A 137 -21.64 -16.00 10.27
N GLY A 138 -20.64 -15.23 10.71
CA GLY A 138 -20.80 -13.82 11.12
C GLY A 138 -21.24 -13.58 12.57
N SER A 139 -21.49 -14.62 13.36
CA SER A 139 -21.70 -14.48 14.81
C SER A 139 -20.37 -14.30 15.55
N HIS A 140 -20.41 -13.71 16.75
CA HIS A 140 -19.23 -13.56 17.61
C HIS A 140 -18.57 -14.92 17.89
N ARG A 141 -17.24 -14.93 17.91
CA ARG A 141 -16.42 -16.07 18.32
C ARG A 141 -15.60 -15.74 19.56
N ARG A 142 -14.80 -14.67 19.49
CA ARG A 142 -13.85 -14.36 20.57
C ARG A 142 -13.50 -12.88 20.61
N ASP A 143 -13.34 -12.37 21.82
CA ASP A 143 -12.77 -11.06 22.09
C ASP A 143 -11.26 -11.17 22.34
N PHE A 144 -10.48 -10.23 21.83
CA PHE A 144 -9.08 -10.03 22.20
C PHE A 144 -8.99 -8.66 22.87
N VAL A 145 -8.60 -8.64 24.14
CA VAL A 145 -8.92 -7.54 25.05
C VAL A 145 -7.66 -6.98 25.68
N PHE A 146 -7.50 -5.66 25.61
CA PHE A 146 -6.66 -4.92 26.53
C PHE A 146 -7.45 -4.60 27.80
N ASN A 147 -7.05 -5.21 28.91
CA ASN A 147 -7.62 -4.93 30.22
C ASN A 147 -6.77 -3.87 30.92
N ALA A 148 -7.28 -2.65 31.04
CA ALA A 148 -6.55 -1.50 31.57
C ALA A 148 -7.19 -0.97 32.86
N GLY A 149 -6.36 -0.55 33.80
CA GLY A 149 -6.79 0.10 35.03
C GLY A 149 -5.86 1.22 35.45
N PHE A 150 -6.42 2.31 35.98
CA PHE A 150 -5.67 3.36 36.65
C PHE A 150 -5.39 2.98 38.09
N TYR A 151 -4.14 3.16 38.52
CA TYR A 151 -3.71 2.87 39.88
C TYR A 151 -2.78 3.96 40.42
N ASN A 152 -2.94 4.28 41.70
CA ASN A 152 -2.07 5.18 42.45
C ASN A 152 -1.50 4.53 43.73
N ASP A 153 -1.80 3.25 43.94
CA ASP A 153 -1.22 2.40 44.99
C ASP A 153 0.23 1.99 44.68
N THR A 154 0.82 1.18 45.56
CA THR A 154 2.12 0.54 45.34
C THR A 154 1.94 -0.97 45.31
N ASP A 155 2.41 -1.61 44.23
CA ASP A 155 2.39 -3.06 44.08
C ASP A 155 3.50 -3.55 43.12
N GLY A 156 3.42 -4.82 42.67
CA GLY A 156 4.39 -5.43 41.76
C GLY A 156 4.47 -4.78 40.36
N THR A 157 3.57 -3.86 40.03
CA THR A 157 3.56 -3.13 38.75
C THR A 157 4.15 -1.71 38.87
N GLY A 158 4.54 -1.30 40.08
CA GLY A 158 5.15 0.00 40.35
C GLY A 158 4.45 0.77 41.47
N SER A 159 4.78 2.07 41.57
CA SER A 159 4.26 2.99 42.58
C SER A 159 3.85 4.32 41.94
N GLY A 160 2.84 4.98 42.52
CA GLY A 160 2.34 6.27 42.03
C GLY A 160 1.38 6.12 40.83
N PRO A 161 0.86 7.25 40.31
CA PRO A 161 -0.12 7.26 39.21
C PRO A 161 0.40 6.55 37.96
N ARG A 162 -0.30 5.49 37.55
CA ARG A 162 0.02 4.70 36.36
C ARG A 162 -1.23 4.04 35.79
N PHE A 163 -1.21 3.78 34.49
CA PHE A 163 -2.10 2.77 33.92
C PHE A 163 -1.39 1.43 33.95
N VAL A 164 -2.07 0.38 34.40
CA VAL A 164 -1.60 -1.00 34.30
C VAL A 164 -2.49 -1.73 33.30
N ILE A 165 -1.86 -2.40 32.33
CA ILE A 165 -2.56 -3.08 31.25
C ILE A 165 -2.08 -4.53 31.15
N SER A 166 -2.99 -5.45 30.93
CA SER A 166 -2.68 -6.81 30.48
C SER A 166 -3.59 -7.21 29.32
N ALA A 167 -3.27 -8.33 28.66
CA ALA A 167 -4.06 -8.86 27.56
C ALA A 167 -4.77 -10.17 27.93
N SER A 168 -6.04 -10.31 27.53
CA SER A 168 -6.80 -11.55 27.70
C SER A 168 -7.93 -11.70 26.67
N ASN A 169 -8.72 -12.77 26.80
CA ASN A 169 -9.96 -12.95 26.04
C ASN A 169 -11.22 -12.63 26.86
N ASN A 170 -11.06 -11.98 28.02
CA ASN A 170 -12.15 -11.65 28.93
C ASN A 170 -12.31 -10.12 29.02
N ALA A 171 -13.50 -9.64 28.72
CA ALA A 171 -13.88 -8.25 28.88
C ALA A 171 -14.81 -8.08 30.09
N THR A 172 -15.08 -6.84 30.49
CA THR A 172 -15.91 -6.42 31.64
C THR A 172 -15.23 -6.54 32.99
N ARG A 173 -15.57 -5.61 33.90
CA ARG A 173 -15.02 -5.53 35.27
C ARG A 173 -15.04 -6.86 36.04
N SER A 174 -16.07 -7.70 35.82
CA SER A 174 -16.25 -8.96 36.55
C SER A 174 -15.27 -10.07 36.17
N SER A 175 -14.69 -9.98 34.97
CA SER A 175 -13.82 -11.01 34.40
C SER A 175 -12.47 -10.48 33.89
N SER A 176 -12.27 -9.16 33.89
CA SER A 176 -10.99 -8.52 33.60
C SER A 176 -10.13 -8.35 34.85
N PHE A 177 -8.82 -8.51 34.69
CA PHE A 177 -7.84 -8.27 35.76
C PHE A 177 -6.60 -7.57 35.20
N PRO A 178 -6.58 -6.22 35.13
CA PRO A 178 -5.48 -5.47 34.52
C PRO A 178 -4.09 -5.78 35.12
N LYS A 179 -4.03 -6.04 36.44
CA LYS A 179 -2.81 -6.40 37.19
C LYS A 179 -2.47 -7.90 37.17
N ASN A 180 -3.06 -8.71 36.30
CA ASN A 180 -2.88 -10.16 36.33
C ASN A 180 -1.41 -10.57 36.16
N PRO A 181 -0.74 -11.11 37.19
CA PRO A 181 0.69 -11.43 37.12
C PRO A 181 0.97 -12.56 36.11
N GLY A 182 0.00 -13.45 35.87
CA GLY A 182 0.11 -14.51 34.86
C GLY A 182 -0.06 -14.02 33.41
N ARG A 183 -0.33 -12.73 33.21
CA ARG A 183 -0.46 -12.08 31.90
C ARG A 183 0.56 -10.96 31.68
N GLU A 184 1.63 -10.95 32.49
CA GLU A 184 2.73 -9.99 32.37
C GLU A 184 2.24 -8.53 32.24
N PRO A 185 1.65 -7.97 33.32
CA PRO A 185 1.03 -6.66 33.26
C PRO A 185 2.09 -5.59 32.99
N PHE A 186 1.72 -4.57 32.20
CA PHE A 186 2.60 -3.50 31.77
C PHE A 186 2.10 -2.16 32.32
N ALA A 187 3.03 -1.38 32.90
CA ALA A 187 2.73 -0.09 33.50
C ALA A 187 3.13 1.07 32.57
N ILE A 188 2.21 1.99 32.35
CA ILE A 188 2.44 3.26 31.67
C ILE A 188 2.40 4.38 32.71
N THR A 189 3.52 5.10 32.83
CA THR A 189 3.74 6.14 33.85
C THR A 189 3.84 7.54 33.26
N ALA A 190 3.48 7.73 31.99
CA ALA A 190 3.41 9.03 31.34
C ALA A 190 2.01 9.28 30.77
N THR A 191 1.53 10.51 30.90
CA THR A 191 0.32 10.97 30.22
C THR A 191 0.61 11.14 28.72
N GLY A 192 -0.28 10.66 27.85
CA GLY A 192 -0.13 10.86 26.42
C GLY A 192 -1.01 9.95 25.57
N TRP A 193 -0.83 10.08 24.27
CA TRP A 193 -1.43 9.20 23.27
C TRP A 193 -0.63 7.92 23.11
N TYR A 194 -1.34 6.79 23.10
CA TYR A 194 -0.78 5.46 22.86
C TYR A 194 -1.60 4.73 21.81
N THR A 195 -0.93 4.00 20.93
CA THR A 195 -1.59 3.18 19.91
C THR A 195 -1.80 1.77 20.46
N PHE A 196 -3.06 1.34 20.55
CA PHE A 196 -3.46 -0.01 20.90
C PHE A 196 -3.73 -0.81 19.63
N GLN A 197 -2.93 -1.85 19.39
CA GLN A 197 -2.96 -2.64 18.16
C GLN A 197 -3.33 -4.09 18.43
N HIS A 198 -4.17 -4.66 17.57
CA HIS A 198 -4.37 -6.10 17.44
C HIS A 198 -3.92 -6.53 16.05
N LYS A 199 -3.01 -7.49 15.95
CA LYS A 199 -2.57 -8.10 14.69
C LYS A 199 -2.98 -9.56 14.69
N PHE A 200 -3.94 -9.89 13.83
CA PHE A 200 -4.47 -11.24 13.64
C PHE A 200 -3.73 -11.92 12.49
N TYR A 201 -3.25 -13.14 12.69
CA TYR A 201 -2.51 -13.90 11.69
C TYR A 201 -2.64 -15.42 11.93
N ASP A 202 -2.33 -16.22 10.92
CA ASP A 202 -2.14 -17.67 11.05
C ASP A 202 -0.77 -17.93 11.71
N ALA A 203 -0.75 -18.54 12.90
CA ALA A 203 0.48 -18.91 13.60
C ALA A 203 1.10 -20.22 13.05
N GLY A 204 0.47 -20.83 12.05
CA GLY A 204 0.84 -22.10 11.44
C GLY A 204 -0.28 -23.13 11.58
N SER A 205 -0.42 -23.99 10.58
CA SER A 205 -1.44 -25.05 10.52
C SER A 205 -2.90 -24.54 10.59
N GLY A 206 -3.15 -23.27 10.23
CA GLY A 206 -4.49 -22.69 10.22
C GLY A 206 -4.99 -22.21 11.59
N VAL A 207 -4.13 -22.14 12.61
CA VAL A 207 -4.53 -21.71 13.96
C VAL A 207 -4.36 -20.20 14.10
N LEU A 208 -5.41 -19.51 14.52
CA LEU A 208 -5.38 -18.07 14.75
C LEU A 208 -4.46 -17.71 15.92
N ALA A 209 -3.62 -16.70 15.72
CA ALA A 209 -3.03 -15.91 16.79
C ALA A 209 -3.39 -14.43 16.64
N CYS A 210 -3.49 -13.76 17.78
CA CYS A 210 -3.58 -12.31 17.88
C CYS A 210 -2.41 -11.79 18.70
N GLU A 211 -1.57 -10.97 18.07
CA GLU A 211 -0.57 -10.16 18.74
C GLU A 211 -1.22 -8.84 19.17
N LEU A 212 -1.29 -8.60 20.47
CA LEU A 212 -1.74 -7.35 21.06
C LEU A 212 -0.52 -6.51 21.42
N SER A 213 -0.42 -5.29 20.92
CA SER A 213 0.70 -4.41 21.24
C SER A 213 0.28 -2.98 21.59
N ILE A 214 1.11 -2.32 22.41
CA ILE A 214 0.97 -0.91 22.75
C ILE A 214 2.23 -0.19 22.29
N SER A 215 2.05 0.91 21.56
CA SER A 215 3.13 1.80 21.13
C SER A 215 2.96 3.21 21.71
N ASP A 216 4.08 3.90 21.93
CA ASP A 216 4.07 5.31 22.32
C ASP A 216 3.66 6.25 21.17
N ALA A 217 3.55 7.54 21.47
CA ALA A 217 3.19 8.55 20.49
C ALA A 217 4.18 8.67 19.30
N GLY A 218 5.43 8.22 19.45
CA GLY A 218 6.44 8.19 18.40
C GLY A 218 6.40 6.91 17.56
N GLY A 219 5.52 5.96 17.90
CA GLY A 219 5.38 4.67 17.21
C GLY A 219 6.27 3.56 17.75
N THR A 220 7.01 3.78 18.84
CA THR A 220 7.85 2.75 19.45
C THR A 220 6.99 1.75 20.21
N THR A 221 7.06 0.47 19.85
CA THR A 221 6.35 -0.59 20.58
C THR A 221 6.94 -0.77 21.97
N LEU A 222 6.09 -0.63 23.00
CA LEU A 222 6.47 -0.71 24.40
C LEU A 222 6.22 -2.11 24.99
N LYS A 223 5.13 -2.76 24.58
CA LYS A 223 4.74 -4.09 25.07
C LYS A 223 3.96 -4.84 24.01
N THR A 224 4.17 -6.16 23.99
CA THR A 224 3.45 -7.11 23.15
C THR A 224 2.99 -8.31 23.99
N TRP A 225 1.80 -8.82 23.69
CA TRP A 225 1.26 -10.09 24.15
C TRP A 225 0.77 -10.90 22.95
N VAL A 226 0.82 -12.22 23.01
CA VAL A 226 0.26 -13.10 21.98
C VAL A 226 -0.79 -14.00 22.62
N LEU A 227 -2.00 -13.98 22.07
CA LEU A 227 -3.09 -14.87 22.44
C LEU A 227 -3.41 -15.80 21.27
N SER A 228 -3.48 -17.09 21.54
CA SER A 228 -3.88 -18.12 20.58
C SER A 228 -4.59 -19.24 21.31
N ASP A 229 -5.57 -19.85 20.65
CA ASP A 229 -6.35 -20.97 21.16
C ASP A 229 -6.43 -22.03 20.04
N PRO A 230 -6.07 -23.30 20.30
CA PRO A 230 -6.06 -24.34 19.27
C PRO A 230 -7.45 -24.65 18.70
N THR A 231 -8.52 -24.16 19.30
CA THR A 231 -9.88 -24.29 18.78
C THR A 231 -10.28 -23.19 17.79
N ASP A 232 -9.45 -22.15 17.62
CA ASP A 232 -9.67 -21.05 16.67
C ASP A 232 -8.98 -21.37 15.35
N ILE A 233 -9.67 -22.16 14.52
CA ILE A 233 -9.20 -22.64 13.22
C ILE A 233 -9.74 -21.74 12.12
N ILE A 234 -8.84 -21.12 11.37
CA ILE A 234 -9.11 -20.26 10.21
C ILE A 234 -9.90 -21.04 9.16
N GLY A 235 -11.01 -20.44 8.71
CA GLY A 235 -11.92 -21.04 7.73
C GLY A 235 -12.92 -22.06 8.31
N SER A 236 -12.74 -22.51 9.56
CA SER A 236 -13.67 -23.44 10.23
C SER A 236 -14.42 -22.76 11.37
N THR A 237 -13.70 -22.28 12.39
CA THR A 237 -14.28 -21.54 13.52
C THR A 237 -13.96 -20.06 13.48
N ILE A 238 -13.19 -19.60 12.49
CA ILE A 238 -12.79 -18.20 12.31
C ILE A 238 -13.13 -17.69 10.90
N GLY A 239 -13.88 -16.59 10.84
CA GLY A 239 -14.36 -15.94 9.61
C GLY A 239 -13.80 -14.55 9.31
N GLY A 240 -13.29 -13.80 10.30
CA GLY A 240 -12.75 -12.46 10.07
C GLY A 240 -13.14 -11.44 11.14
N ASN A 241 -12.88 -10.15 10.88
CA ASN A 241 -13.04 -9.08 11.87
C ASN A 241 -14.50 -8.93 12.35
N ARG A 242 -14.68 -8.49 13.60
CA ARG A 242 -15.99 -8.08 14.13
C ARG A 242 -15.96 -6.61 14.53
N TYR A 243 -16.23 -6.30 15.80
CA TYR A 243 -16.28 -4.95 16.34
C TYR A 243 -14.98 -4.59 17.05
N GLY A 244 -14.74 -3.29 17.17
CA GLY A 244 -13.91 -2.71 18.21
C GLY A 244 -14.84 -2.17 19.30
N TRP A 245 -14.62 -2.47 20.58
CA TRP A 245 -15.55 -2.07 21.62
C TRP A 245 -14.86 -1.77 22.95
N PHE A 246 -15.25 -0.65 23.56
CA PHE A 246 -15.03 -0.41 24.98
C PHE A 246 -16.08 -1.17 25.80
N ALA A 247 -15.86 -2.47 25.98
CA ALA A 247 -16.77 -3.33 26.75
C ALA A 247 -16.85 -2.95 28.24
N ASN A 248 -15.84 -2.23 28.73
CA ASN A 248 -15.85 -1.54 30.02
C ASN A 248 -15.22 -0.15 29.84
N ASN A 249 -15.80 0.89 30.42
CA ASN A 249 -15.21 2.22 30.54
C ASN A 249 -15.82 2.94 31.74
N GLU A 250 -15.03 3.03 32.81
CA GLU A 250 -15.42 3.69 34.06
C GLU A 250 -14.91 5.13 34.15
N PHE A 251 -14.15 5.58 33.15
CA PHE A 251 -13.72 6.97 33.07
C PHE A 251 -14.88 7.85 32.61
N ALA A 252 -14.88 9.13 32.99
CA ALA A 252 -15.89 10.07 32.51
C ALA A 252 -15.90 10.11 30.97
N PHE A 253 -14.71 10.09 30.38
CA PHE A 253 -14.51 9.85 28.97
C PHE A 253 -13.11 9.26 28.73
N LEU A 254 -12.93 8.62 27.57
CA LEU A 254 -11.63 8.34 26.98
C LEU A 254 -11.54 9.06 25.64
N ALA A 255 -10.52 9.87 25.45
CA ALA A 255 -10.26 10.45 24.13
C ALA A 255 -9.60 9.39 23.23
N ILE A 256 -10.16 9.25 22.03
CA ILE A 256 -9.75 8.27 21.03
C ILE A 256 -9.55 8.94 19.66
N ASP A 257 -8.61 8.42 18.88
CA ASP A 257 -8.27 8.95 17.56
C ASP A 257 -7.75 7.83 16.64
N ASN A 258 -7.62 8.10 15.33
CA ASN A 258 -6.99 7.24 14.32
C ASN A 258 -7.41 5.76 14.35
N ALA A 259 -8.71 5.49 14.49
CA ALA A 259 -9.23 4.13 14.43
C ALA A 259 -9.00 3.53 13.05
N THR A 260 -8.25 2.44 12.93
CA THR A 260 -7.87 1.87 11.62
C THR A 260 -8.04 0.36 11.60
N LEU A 261 -8.59 -0.19 10.51
CA LEU A 261 -8.46 -1.60 10.15
C LEU A 261 -7.64 -1.71 8.87
N ILE A 262 -6.63 -2.58 8.89
CA ILE A 262 -5.70 -2.84 7.80
C ILE A 262 -5.78 -4.32 7.45
N LYS A 263 -6.17 -4.66 6.21
CA LYS A 263 -5.99 -6.01 5.68
C LYS A 263 -4.52 -6.18 5.31
N THR A 264 -3.91 -7.26 5.79
CA THR A 264 -2.56 -7.62 5.39
C THR A 264 -2.70 -8.49 4.14
N SER A 265 -2.11 -8.05 3.03
CA SER A 265 -2.08 -8.82 1.79
C SER A 265 -0.67 -9.33 1.55
N THR A 266 -0.53 -10.62 1.27
CA THR A 266 0.73 -11.21 0.84
C THR A 266 1.05 -10.68 -0.56
N VAL A 267 2.14 -9.93 -0.74
CA VAL A 267 2.67 -9.62 -2.08
C VAL A 267 3.11 -10.95 -2.66
N LYS A 268 2.34 -11.39 -3.65
CA LYS A 268 2.73 -12.51 -4.48
C LYS A 268 3.99 -12.09 -5.23
N PRO A 269 5.00 -12.96 -5.39
CA PRO A 269 6.32 -12.60 -5.90
C PRO A 269 6.36 -12.27 -7.40
N PHE A 270 5.23 -11.87 -7.96
CA PHE A 270 5.05 -11.65 -9.39
C PHE A 270 5.17 -10.16 -9.70
N VAL A 271 5.91 -9.84 -10.75
CA VAL A 271 5.76 -8.51 -11.37
C VAL A 271 4.36 -8.40 -11.98
N PHE A 272 3.82 -9.49 -12.54
CA PHE A 272 2.47 -9.54 -13.10
C PHE A 272 1.70 -10.78 -12.61
N LEU A 273 0.56 -10.54 -11.96
CA LEU A 273 -0.45 -11.53 -11.60
C LEU A 273 -1.75 -11.21 -12.33
N ALA A 274 -2.17 -12.06 -13.27
CA ALA A 274 -3.43 -11.90 -13.98
C ALA A 274 -4.42 -13.02 -13.68
N ASP A 275 -5.72 -12.72 -13.74
CA ASP A 275 -6.76 -13.76 -13.64
C ASP A 275 -6.99 -14.46 -14.99
N GLU A 276 -6.98 -13.72 -16.10
CA GLU A 276 -7.36 -14.27 -17.42
C GLU A 276 -6.19 -14.33 -18.40
N LEU A 277 -5.44 -13.24 -18.55
CA LEU A 277 -4.43 -13.14 -19.60
C LEU A 277 -3.33 -12.15 -19.26
N ILE A 278 -2.07 -12.57 -19.48
CA ILE A 278 -0.93 -11.66 -19.65
C ILE A 278 -0.52 -11.68 -21.12
N THR A 279 -0.47 -10.50 -21.74
CA THR A 279 0.11 -10.31 -23.09
C THR A 279 1.32 -9.40 -23.00
N ILE A 280 2.46 -9.86 -23.50
CA ILE A 280 3.69 -9.08 -23.64
C ILE A 280 3.98 -8.90 -25.12
N GLU A 281 3.88 -7.66 -25.59
CA GLU A 281 4.32 -7.25 -26.92
C GLU A 281 5.85 -7.13 -26.99
N ARG A 282 6.39 -6.87 -28.18
CA ARG A 282 7.84 -6.74 -28.46
C ARG A 282 8.57 -5.83 -27.44
N THR A 283 9.75 -6.22 -26.96
CA THR A 283 10.66 -5.31 -26.21
C THR A 283 12.07 -5.22 -26.80
N LYS A 284 12.59 -4.00 -27.01
CA LYS A 284 14.01 -3.72 -27.34
C LYS A 284 14.73 -3.00 -26.19
N GLN A 285 14.57 -3.52 -24.98
CA GLN A 285 15.18 -2.94 -23.80
C GLN A 285 16.18 -3.91 -23.17
N THR A 286 16.89 -3.45 -22.14
CA THR A 286 17.57 -4.36 -21.21
C THR A 286 16.57 -5.40 -20.70
N PRO A 287 17.01 -6.63 -20.37
CA PRO A 287 16.09 -7.69 -20.02
C PRO A 287 15.13 -7.28 -18.91
N PRO A 288 13.80 -7.29 -19.16
CA PRO A 288 12.81 -7.14 -18.10
C PRO A 288 12.92 -8.32 -17.12
N ALA A 289 12.65 -8.09 -15.83
CA ALA A 289 12.81 -9.11 -14.82
C ALA A 289 11.69 -9.13 -13.77
N GLY A 290 11.35 -10.32 -13.29
CA GLY A 290 10.29 -10.55 -12.31
C GLY A 290 9.27 -11.57 -12.81
N ASP A 291 8.80 -12.42 -11.90
CA ASP A 291 8.02 -13.60 -12.28
C ASP A 291 6.60 -13.24 -12.75
N LEU A 292 6.06 -14.06 -13.66
CA LEU A 292 4.74 -13.91 -14.22
C LEU A 292 3.83 -15.06 -13.77
N HIS A 293 2.60 -14.72 -13.38
CA HIS A 293 1.55 -15.71 -13.12
C HIS A 293 0.23 -15.32 -13.76
N SER A 294 -0.43 -16.28 -14.40
CA SER A 294 -1.81 -16.11 -14.90
C SER A 294 -2.68 -17.30 -14.50
N ASN A 295 -3.87 -17.04 -13.93
CA ASN A 295 -4.88 -18.08 -13.75
C ASN A 295 -5.51 -18.51 -15.09
N GLY A 296 -5.22 -17.79 -16.17
CA GLY A 296 -5.54 -18.17 -17.53
C GLY A 296 -4.26 -18.37 -18.35
N ASN A 297 -4.04 -17.53 -19.36
CA ASN A 297 -2.93 -17.72 -20.31
C ASN A 297 -1.83 -16.65 -20.17
N VAL A 298 -0.64 -16.97 -20.68
CA VAL A 298 0.46 -16.01 -20.90
C VAL A 298 0.89 -16.05 -22.36
N VAL A 299 0.97 -14.90 -23.02
CA VAL A 299 1.35 -14.78 -24.42
C VAL A 299 2.48 -13.77 -24.59
N PHE A 300 3.60 -14.22 -25.14
CA PHE A 300 4.64 -13.36 -25.67
C PHE A 300 4.46 -13.24 -27.18
N ARG A 301 4.40 -12.03 -27.70
CA ARG A 301 4.35 -11.76 -29.16
C ARG A 301 5.76 -11.64 -29.73
N ARG A 302 5.84 -11.38 -31.04
CA ARG A 302 7.08 -11.40 -31.82
C ARG A 302 8.16 -10.55 -31.14
N GLY A 303 9.31 -11.15 -30.88
CA GLY A 303 10.49 -10.47 -30.37
C GLY A 303 11.20 -9.66 -31.46
N ASP A 304 12.28 -8.99 -31.06
CA ASP A 304 13.26 -8.36 -31.95
C ASP A 304 14.57 -8.18 -31.17
N PRO A 305 15.43 -9.20 -31.24
CA PRO A 305 15.86 -10.05 -30.11
C PRO A 305 15.50 -9.52 -28.72
N SER A 306 14.55 -10.20 -28.07
CA SER A 306 14.08 -9.86 -26.72
C SER A 306 14.48 -10.94 -25.73
N THR A 307 15.10 -10.57 -24.62
CA THR A 307 15.39 -11.49 -23.50
C THR A 307 14.60 -11.08 -22.27
N TYR A 308 13.97 -12.04 -21.60
CA TYR A 308 13.21 -11.83 -20.37
C TYR A 308 13.79 -12.68 -19.24
N GLU A 309 14.17 -12.04 -18.15
CA GLU A 309 14.66 -12.68 -16.91
C GLU A 309 13.50 -12.97 -15.97
N VAL A 310 12.64 -13.87 -16.40
CA VAL A 310 11.37 -14.17 -15.73
C VAL A 310 11.17 -15.68 -15.62
N ASN A 311 10.57 -16.15 -14.52
CA ASN A 311 9.84 -17.40 -14.53
C ASN A 311 8.39 -17.14 -14.98
N VAL A 312 7.80 -18.08 -15.72
CA VAL A 312 6.45 -17.96 -16.24
C VAL A 312 5.61 -19.12 -15.74
N THR A 313 4.50 -18.80 -15.08
CA THR A 313 3.50 -19.78 -14.67
C THR A 313 2.13 -19.43 -15.23
N ALA A 314 1.42 -20.42 -15.77
CA ALA A 314 0.05 -20.27 -16.25
C ALA A 314 -0.78 -21.50 -15.88
N VAL A 315 -1.97 -21.31 -15.33
CA VAL A 315 -2.92 -22.42 -15.15
C VAL A 315 -3.42 -22.92 -16.51
N GLY A 316 -3.60 -22.00 -17.48
CA GLY A 316 -3.86 -22.30 -18.88
C GLY A 316 -2.57 -22.49 -19.69
N ASN A 317 -2.49 -21.86 -20.86
CA ASN A 317 -1.41 -22.04 -21.81
C ASN A 317 -0.34 -20.95 -21.71
N VAL A 318 0.89 -21.30 -22.09
CA VAL A 318 1.94 -20.34 -22.41
C VAL A 318 2.24 -20.40 -23.90
N ALA A 319 2.18 -19.26 -24.59
CA ALA A 319 2.50 -19.17 -26.01
C ALA A 319 3.57 -18.11 -26.28
N ILE A 320 4.67 -18.50 -26.91
CA ILE A 320 5.71 -17.61 -27.44
C ILE A 320 5.55 -17.59 -28.96
N ILE A 321 4.88 -16.54 -29.44
CA ILE A 321 4.45 -16.40 -30.83
C ILE A 321 5.39 -15.42 -31.54
N GLY A 322 5.93 -15.83 -32.68
CA GLY A 322 6.99 -15.15 -33.42
C GLY A 322 8.39 -15.59 -33.00
N SER A 323 9.37 -15.22 -33.83
CA SER A 323 10.79 -15.50 -33.61
C SER A 323 11.43 -14.52 -32.63
N GLU A 324 12.63 -14.86 -32.14
CA GLU A 324 13.57 -13.95 -31.44
C GLU A 324 13.18 -13.55 -30.00
N ASN A 325 12.42 -14.39 -29.29
CA ASN A 325 12.28 -14.27 -27.84
C ASN A 325 13.18 -15.27 -27.10
N THR A 326 13.80 -14.84 -26.01
CA THR A 326 14.49 -15.71 -25.04
C THR A 326 13.85 -15.54 -23.67
N ILE A 327 13.31 -16.62 -23.11
CA ILE A 327 12.87 -16.66 -21.71
C ILE A 327 13.97 -17.36 -20.90
N SER A 328 14.61 -16.60 -20.01
CA SER A 328 15.79 -17.09 -19.29
C SER A 328 15.45 -18.06 -18.16
N GLY A 329 14.26 -17.91 -17.56
CA GLY A 329 13.80 -18.72 -16.43
C GLY A 329 12.96 -19.94 -16.83
N GLU A 330 12.31 -20.50 -15.82
CA GLU A 330 11.45 -21.68 -15.94
C GLU A 330 10.08 -21.31 -16.53
N VAL A 331 9.49 -22.20 -17.33
CA VAL A 331 8.14 -22.03 -17.88
C VAL A 331 7.29 -23.23 -17.52
N THR A 332 6.21 -22.99 -16.77
CA THR A 332 5.27 -24.03 -16.34
C THR A 332 3.85 -23.67 -16.76
N ALA A 333 3.18 -24.58 -17.47
CA ALA A 333 1.79 -24.41 -17.91
C ALA A 333 0.94 -25.61 -17.47
N GLY A 334 -0.28 -25.35 -16.99
CA GLY A 334 -1.27 -26.40 -16.78
C GLY A 334 -1.88 -26.91 -18.09
N GLY A 335 -1.90 -26.06 -19.11
CA GLY A 335 -2.20 -26.41 -20.50
C GLY A 335 -0.94 -26.74 -21.30
N THR A 336 -0.88 -26.17 -22.50
CA THR A 336 0.24 -26.36 -23.44
C THR A 336 1.29 -25.26 -23.33
N ILE A 337 2.51 -25.59 -23.75
CA ILE A 337 3.57 -24.61 -24.03
C ILE A 337 3.83 -24.62 -25.53
N HIS A 338 3.57 -23.50 -26.20
CA HIS A 338 3.86 -23.29 -27.61
C HIS A 338 5.05 -22.34 -27.78
N VAL A 339 6.03 -22.71 -28.60
CA VAL A 339 7.22 -21.88 -28.89
C VAL A 339 7.47 -21.89 -30.40
N ASP A 340 7.30 -20.73 -31.04
CA ASP A 340 7.61 -20.58 -32.46
C ASP A 340 9.12 -20.69 -32.76
N ALA A 341 9.45 -21.09 -33.98
CA ALA A 341 10.83 -21.26 -34.44
C ALA A 341 11.64 -19.96 -34.28
N GLY A 342 12.85 -20.08 -33.71
CA GLY A 342 13.74 -18.94 -33.45
C GLY A 342 13.52 -18.27 -32.09
N SER A 343 12.59 -18.75 -31.28
CA SER A 343 12.47 -18.40 -29.85
C SER A 343 13.00 -19.55 -28.98
N THR A 344 13.48 -19.23 -27.77
CA THR A 344 14.11 -20.20 -26.85
C THR A 344 13.65 -19.99 -25.42
N ILE A 345 13.49 -21.10 -24.69
CA ILE A 345 13.39 -21.13 -23.23
C ILE A 345 14.70 -21.76 -22.75
N THR A 346 15.46 -21.08 -21.90
CA THR A 346 16.74 -21.61 -21.39
C THR A 346 16.60 -22.39 -20.09
N GLY A 347 15.54 -22.12 -19.32
CA GLY A 347 15.13 -22.95 -18.18
C GLY A 347 14.33 -24.19 -18.58
N THR A 348 13.77 -24.90 -17.61
CA THR A 348 12.88 -26.04 -17.87
C THR A 348 11.53 -25.56 -18.38
N ALA A 349 10.99 -26.26 -19.39
CA ALA A 349 9.63 -26.08 -19.87
C ALA A 349 8.77 -27.29 -19.48
N THR A 350 7.73 -27.08 -18.66
CA THR A 350 6.83 -28.14 -18.18
C THR A 350 5.38 -27.82 -18.55
N ALA A 351 4.82 -28.54 -19.52
CA ALA A 351 3.41 -28.47 -19.90
C ALA A 351 2.57 -29.53 -19.16
N GLY A 352 1.26 -29.32 -19.02
CA GLY A 352 0.35 -30.24 -18.32
C GLY A 352 0.59 -30.35 -16.81
N ALA A 353 1.23 -29.36 -16.19
CA ALA A 353 1.56 -29.38 -14.77
C ALA A 353 0.34 -29.03 -13.88
N ALA A 354 0.34 -29.50 -12.64
CA ALA A 354 -0.59 -28.99 -11.64
C ALA A 354 -0.12 -27.60 -11.18
N VAL A 355 -0.74 -26.54 -11.73
CA VAL A 355 -0.48 -25.15 -11.34
C VAL A 355 -1.62 -24.65 -10.48
N ASN A 356 -1.32 -24.08 -9.32
CA ASN A 356 -2.31 -23.52 -8.42
C ASN A 356 -2.86 -22.21 -8.97
N VAL A 357 -4.16 -21.97 -8.75
CA VAL A 357 -4.80 -20.67 -8.96
C VAL A 357 -4.35 -19.72 -7.85
N GLU A 358 -3.91 -18.54 -8.24
CA GLU A 358 -3.54 -17.46 -7.33
C GLU A 358 -4.70 -16.47 -7.21
N SER A 359 -5.26 -16.32 -6.01
CA SER A 359 -6.37 -15.38 -5.77
C SER A 359 -5.92 -13.93 -5.93
N LEU A 360 -6.70 -13.14 -6.65
CA LEU A 360 -6.51 -11.69 -6.71
C LEU A 360 -7.09 -11.01 -5.44
N PRO A 361 -6.55 -9.87 -5.00
CA PRO A 361 -7.08 -9.12 -3.87
C PRO A 361 -8.51 -8.65 -4.11
N GLU A 362 -9.37 -8.79 -3.10
CA GLU A 362 -10.70 -8.18 -3.11
C GLU A 362 -10.60 -6.74 -2.62
N LEU A 363 -11.05 -5.80 -3.46
CA LEU A 363 -11.06 -4.38 -3.15
C LEU A 363 -12.45 -3.94 -2.73
N ASP A 364 -12.53 -3.35 -1.54
CA ASP A 364 -13.78 -2.82 -1.04
C ASP A 364 -13.53 -1.58 -0.17
N TYR A 365 -13.89 -0.43 -0.72
CA TYR A 365 -13.75 0.88 -0.10
C TYR A 365 -14.67 1.89 -0.80
N SER A 366 -14.98 2.98 -0.11
CA SER A 366 -15.73 4.11 -0.66
C SER A 366 -14.90 5.39 -0.63
N ALA A 367 -15.22 6.32 -1.52
CA ALA A 367 -14.63 7.65 -1.55
C ALA A 367 -15.73 8.73 -1.57
N GLY A 368 -15.39 9.90 -1.07
CA GLY A 368 -16.29 11.04 -0.92
C GLY A 368 -15.57 12.24 -0.34
N GLY A 369 -15.98 13.45 -0.69
CA GLY A 369 -15.30 14.67 -0.30
C GLY A 369 -15.23 15.69 -1.43
N PRO A 370 -14.45 16.77 -1.26
CA PRO A 370 -14.32 17.82 -2.27
C PRO A 370 -13.63 17.33 -3.55
N ASN A 371 -14.00 17.94 -4.67
CA ASN A 371 -13.33 17.75 -5.96
C ASN A 371 -12.11 18.67 -6.06
N TYR A 372 -11.03 18.18 -6.67
CA TYR A 372 -9.83 18.96 -6.92
C TYR A 372 -9.45 18.95 -8.40
N ASN A 373 -9.07 20.12 -8.91
CA ASN A 373 -8.55 20.27 -10.25
C ASN A 373 -7.24 21.06 -10.18
N VAL A 374 -6.11 20.38 -10.37
CA VAL A 374 -4.80 21.03 -10.45
C VAL A 374 -4.68 21.64 -11.84
N PRO A 375 -4.52 22.96 -11.97
CA PRO A 375 -4.43 23.61 -13.27
C PRO A 375 -3.14 23.21 -14.00
N LYS A 376 -3.06 23.50 -15.30
CA LYS A 376 -1.85 23.27 -16.10
C LYS A 376 -0.64 23.93 -15.43
N SER A 377 0.47 23.20 -15.28
CA SER A 377 1.67 23.65 -14.56
C SER A 377 1.45 24.04 -13.08
N GLY A 378 0.28 23.75 -12.52
CA GLY A 378 -0.03 23.97 -11.11
C GLY A 378 0.51 22.88 -10.21
N SER A 379 0.51 23.13 -8.90
CA SER A 379 0.89 22.15 -7.89
C SER A 379 -0.19 22.05 -6.82
N LEU A 380 -0.45 20.84 -6.33
CA LEU A 380 -1.35 20.58 -5.20
C LEU A 380 -0.69 19.61 -4.23
N THR A 381 -0.81 19.88 -2.93
CA THR A 381 -0.47 18.93 -1.86
C THR A 381 -1.75 18.48 -1.20
N LEU A 382 -1.94 17.17 -1.04
CA LEU A 382 -3.06 16.60 -0.30
C LEU A 382 -2.56 15.80 0.90
N ALA A 383 -3.20 15.99 2.05
CA ALA A 383 -3.02 15.11 3.21
C ALA A 383 -3.77 13.78 2.96
N PRO A 384 -3.42 12.68 3.66
CA PRO A 384 -4.23 11.47 3.63
C PRO A 384 -5.71 11.74 3.96
N GLY A 385 -6.63 11.05 3.29
CA GLY A 385 -8.06 11.29 3.45
C GLY A 385 -8.91 10.87 2.25
N SER A 386 -10.21 11.16 2.34
CA SER A 386 -11.20 10.84 1.31
C SER A 386 -11.60 12.08 0.50
N TYR A 387 -11.73 11.90 -0.81
CA TYR A 387 -11.91 12.94 -1.81
C TYR A 387 -12.94 12.56 -2.88
N GLY A 388 -13.46 13.58 -3.56
CA GLY A 388 -14.27 13.40 -4.76
C GLY A 388 -13.41 13.10 -5.98
N ASN A 389 -13.65 13.80 -7.07
CA ASN A 389 -12.89 13.66 -8.32
C ASN A 389 -11.61 14.51 -8.26
N LEU A 390 -10.47 13.90 -8.57
CA LEU A 390 -9.21 14.58 -8.79
C LEU A 390 -8.85 14.57 -10.29
N THR A 391 -8.53 15.75 -10.82
CA THR A 391 -7.85 15.88 -12.12
C THR A 391 -6.58 16.68 -11.97
N VAL A 392 -5.46 16.15 -12.44
CA VAL A 392 -4.19 16.87 -12.54
C VAL A 392 -3.92 17.17 -14.02
N ASN A 393 -4.00 18.45 -14.40
CA ASN A 393 -3.81 18.86 -15.80
C ASN A 393 -2.33 18.86 -16.21
N LYS A 394 -2.10 18.95 -17.52
CA LYS A 394 -0.78 18.85 -18.15
C LYS A 394 0.31 19.65 -17.43
N PHE A 395 1.50 19.07 -17.27
CA PHE A 395 2.64 19.66 -16.53
C PHE A 395 2.38 19.94 -15.05
N GLY A 396 1.25 19.47 -14.51
CA GLY A 396 0.91 19.64 -13.11
C GLY A 396 1.77 18.77 -12.19
N THR A 397 1.76 19.11 -10.91
CA THR A 397 2.40 18.33 -9.85
C THR A 397 1.39 18.02 -8.75
N LEU A 398 1.25 16.75 -8.38
CA LEU A 398 0.52 16.33 -7.19
C LEU A 398 1.52 15.84 -6.14
N LYS A 399 1.38 16.27 -4.90
CA LYS A 399 2.25 15.87 -3.78
C LYS A 399 1.43 15.15 -2.71
N LEU A 400 1.81 13.92 -2.41
CA LEU A 400 1.18 13.09 -1.40
C LEU A 400 2.24 12.66 -0.37
N SER A 401 1.89 12.67 0.91
CA SER A 401 2.70 12.11 2.00
C SER A 401 2.20 10.71 2.37
N ALA A 402 2.96 9.96 3.15
CA ALA A 402 2.54 8.67 3.69
C ALA A 402 1.12 8.71 4.30
N GLY A 403 0.31 7.70 3.97
CA GLY A 403 -1.08 7.53 4.38
C GLY A 403 -1.98 7.08 3.22
N ASP A 404 -3.27 6.93 3.52
CA ASP A 404 -4.26 6.44 2.57
C ASP A 404 -5.09 7.56 1.97
N TYR A 405 -5.32 7.46 0.67
CA TYR A 405 -6.08 8.41 -0.13
C TYR A 405 -7.22 7.68 -0.81
N TYR A 406 -8.43 8.23 -0.77
CA TYR A 406 -9.61 7.65 -1.42
C TYR A 406 -10.19 8.66 -2.41
N PHE A 407 -10.38 8.25 -3.67
CA PHE A 407 -10.89 9.12 -4.74
C PHE A 407 -12.06 8.48 -5.48
N ASN A 408 -13.08 9.29 -5.81
CA ASN A 408 -14.12 8.87 -6.77
C ASN A 408 -13.53 8.70 -8.17
N GLN A 409 -12.65 9.60 -8.58
CA GLN A 409 -11.90 9.53 -9.84
C GLN A 409 -10.49 10.07 -9.63
N PHE A 410 -9.51 9.45 -10.28
CA PHE A 410 -8.11 9.84 -10.23
C PHE A 410 -7.56 9.97 -11.65
N ILE A 411 -7.63 11.18 -12.20
CA ILE A 411 -7.30 11.45 -13.60
C ILE A 411 -6.00 12.25 -13.68
N ILE A 412 -4.95 11.60 -14.17
CA ILE A 412 -3.62 12.18 -14.35
C ILE A 412 -3.40 12.42 -15.84
N LYS A 413 -3.34 13.68 -16.25
CA LYS A 413 -3.09 14.06 -17.63
C LYS A 413 -1.60 13.94 -17.98
N ASN A 414 -1.29 14.25 -19.22
CA ASN A 414 0.03 14.03 -19.77
C ASN A 414 1.10 14.94 -19.15
N ASP A 415 2.34 14.47 -19.12
CA ASP A 415 3.50 15.21 -18.60
C ASP A 415 3.35 15.62 -17.11
N VAL A 416 2.66 14.82 -16.30
CA VAL A 416 2.40 15.11 -14.87
C VAL A 416 3.40 14.39 -13.97
N VAL A 417 3.80 15.06 -12.88
CA VAL A 417 4.63 14.49 -11.82
C VAL A 417 3.81 14.22 -10.57
N LEU A 418 3.82 12.98 -10.10
CA LEU A 418 3.34 12.59 -8.77
C LEU A 418 4.53 12.52 -7.83
N VAL A 419 4.63 13.43 -6.87
CA VAL A 419 5.64 13.41 -5.82
C VAL A 419 5.07 12.65 -4.62
N LEU A 420 5.66 11.50 -4.31
CA LEU A 420 5.16 10.53 -3.33
C LEU A 420 6.18 10.41 -2.19
N ASP A 421 5.92 11.09 -1.07
CA ASP A 421 6.78 11.07 0.10
C ASP A 421 6.46 9.90 1.03
N VAL A 422 7.24 8.83 0.88
CA VAL A 422 7.16 7.59 1.65
C VAL A 422 8.05 7.57 2.90
N GLY A 423 8.66 8.72 3.26
CA GLY A 423 9.61 8.80 4.37
C GLY A 423 8.99 8.42 5.73
N ALA A 424 7.70 8.70 5.92
CA ALA A 424 6.96 8.38 7.14
C ALA A 424 6.17 7.06 7.06
N GLY A 425 6.15 6.37 5.91
CA GLY A 425 5.35 5.16 5.72
C GLY A 425 4.90 4.92 4.28
N ALA A 426 3.96 4.00 4.12
CA ALA A 426 3.36 3.68 2.83
C ALA A 426 2.35 4.74 2.37
N ILE A 427 2.18 4.84 1.05
CA ILE A 427 1.13 5.61 0.38
C ILE A 427 0.21 4.62 -0.34
N THR A 428 -1.08 4.67 -0.01
CA THR A 428 -2.12 3.91 -0.72
C THR A 428 -3.09 4.86 -1.40
N ILE A 429 -3.26 4.73 -2.72
CA ILE A 429 -4.20 5.50 -3.52
C ILE A 429 -5.34 4.56 -3.92
N ASN A 430 -6.50 4.71 -3.29
CA ASN A 430 -7.70 3.91 -3.53
C ASN A 430 -8.66 4.68 -4.45
N VAL A 431 -8.96 4.11 -5.62
CA VAL A 431 -9.83 4.74 -6.63
C VAL A 431 -11.07 3.89 -6.84
N VAL A 432 -12.25 4.46 -6.60
CA VAL A 432 -13.54 3.78 -6.74
C VAL A 432 -13.96 3.72 -8.21
N GLY A 433 -13.96 4.87 -8.88
CA GLY A 433 -14.27 4.99 -10.30
C GLY A 433 -13.03 4.92 -11.17
N LYS A 434 -12.90 5.86 -12.10
CA LYS A 434 -11.86 5.83 -13.12
C LYS A 434 -10.49 6.22 -12.56
N ALA A 435 -9.51 5.33 -12.70
CA ALA A 435 -8.09 5.63 -12.57
C ALA A 435 -7.45 5.67 -13.96
N PHE A 436 -6.85 6.80 -14.34
CA PHE A 436 -6.27 6.99 -15.67
C PHE A 436 -4.98 7.80 -15.60
N PHE A 437 -3.92 7.27 -16.19
CA PHE A 437 -2.64 7.95 -16.36
C PHE A 437 -2.39 8.09 -17.85
N ASP A 438 -2.34 9.33 -18.33
CA ASP A 438 -2.01 9.63 -19.73
C ASP A 438 -0.51 9.37 -19.99
N LYS A 439 0.04 9.90 -21.08
CA LYS A 439 1.46 9.76 -21.44
C LYS A 439 2.41 10.61 -20.59
N ASP A 440 3.68 10.20 -20.52
CA ASP A 440 4.75 10.94 -19.85
C ASP A 440 4.48 11.22 -18.36
N VAL A 441 3.82 10.30 -17.65
CA VAL A 441 3.57 10.45 -16.21
C VAL A 441 4.78 9.95 -15.41
N GLU A 442 5.21 10.72 -14.42
CA GLU A 442 6.35 10.39 -13.54
C GLU A 442 5.87 10.14 -12.09
N PHE A 443 6.18 8.96 -11.56
CA PHE A 443 6.07 8.65 -10.14
C PHE A 443 7.43 8.94 -9.48
N ARG A 444 7.52 10.08 -8.81
CA ARG A 444 8.70 10.50 -8.07
C ARG A 444 8.57 10.11 -6.60
N VAL A 445 9.08 8.94 -6.25
CA VAL A 445 9.07 8.41 -4.88
C VAL A 445 10.25 9.00 -4.09
N THR A 446 9.97 9.64 -2.96
CA THR A 446 10.96 10.27 -2.08
C THR A 446 10.82 9.77 -0.64
N PRO A 447 11.90 9.72 0.15
CA PRO A 447 13.30 9.93 -0.24
C PRO A 447 13.92 8.69 -0.93
N GLU A 448 13.18 7.59 -1.05
CA GLU A 448 13.73 6.26 -1.34
C GLU A 448 13.90 5.92 -2.83
N GLY A 449 13.34 6.71 -3.75
CA GLY A 449 13.39 6.41 -5.18
C GLY A 449 12.80 5.03 -5.51
N GLU A 450 13.48 4.26 -6.36
CA GLU A 450 13.07 2.90 -6.74
C GLU A 450 12.93 1.93 -5.55
N ALA A 451 13.76 2.08 -4.52
CA ALA A 451 13.71 1.24 -3.32
C ALA A 451 12.40 1.43 -2.53
N GLY A 452 11.79 2.61 -2.66
CA GLY A 452 10.50 2.94 -2.08
C GLY A 452 9.29 2.43 -2.87
N SER A 453 9.48 1.80 -4.03
CA SER A 453 8.37 1.33 -4.88
C SER A 453 7.39 0.42 -4.12
N LYS A 454 7.86 -0.44 -3.22
CA LYS A 454 7.01 -1.32 -2.38
C LYS A 454 6.12 -0.59 -1.37
N LYS A 455 6.36 0.71 -1.17
CA LYS A 455 5.59 1.57 -0.27
C LYS A 455 4.50 2.35 -1.00
N VAL A 456 4.38 2.21 -2.32
CA VAL A 456 3.38 2.90 -3.12
C VAL A 456 2.42 1.88 -3.72
N THR A 457 1.13 2.06 -3.46
CA THR A 457 0.07 1.19 -4.00
C THR A 457 -1.03 2.03 -4.62
N VAL A 458 -1.47 1.68 -5.82
CA VAL A 458 -2.67 2.22 -6.48
C VAL A 458 -3.70 1.11 -6.62
N ASN A 459 -4.78 1.20 -5.86
CA ASN A 459 -5.93 0.31 -5.92
C ASN A 459 -7.01 0.91 -6.82
N SER A 460 -7.63 0.10 -7.67
CA SER A 460 -8.73 0.53 -8.53
C SER A 460 -9.85 -0.50 -8.60
N MET A 461 -11.07 -0.07 -8.28
CA MET A 461 -12.29 -0.89 -8.39
C MET A 461 -12.92 -0.85 -9.79
N GLN A 462 -12.29 -0.15 -10.75
CA GLN A 462 -12.84 -0.07 -12.11
C GLN A 462 -12.82 -1.43 -12.81
N SER A 463 -13.83 -1.70 -13.64
CA SER A 463 -13.89 -2.89 -14.50
C SER A 463 -13.44 -2.62 -15.94
N THR A 464 -13.30 -1.34 -16.30
CA THR A 464 -12.75 -0.89 -17.60
C THR A 464 -11.23 -0.87 -17.58
N ASP A 465 -10.62 -0.60 -18.73
CA ASP A 465 -9.16 -0.49 -18.85
C ASP A 465 -8.57 0.58 -17.92
N LEU A 466 -7.56 0.19 -17.14
CA LEU A 466 -6.63 1.07 -16.44
C LEU A 466 -5.40 1.25 -17.33
N THR A 467 -5.32 2.39 -18.01
CA THR A 467 -4.16 2.71 -18.85
C THR A 467 -3.11 3.47 -18.07
N ILE A 468 -1.87 2.99 -18.17
CA ILE A 468 -0.65 3.76 -17.93
C ILE A 468 -0.13 4.17 -19.30
N GLY A 469 -0.24 5.45 -19.64
CA GLY A 469 0.08 5.94 -20.97
C GLY A 469 1.56 5.81 -21.32
N LYS A 470 1.84 5.91 -22.63
CA LYS A 470 3.19 5.74 -23.19
C LYS A 470 4.23 6.64 -22.52
N GLU A 471 5.50 6.22 -22.57
CA GLU A 471 6.65 6.99 -22.09
C GLU A 471 6.62 7.34 -20.59
N SER A 472 5.77 6.66 -19.81
CA SER A 472 5.65 6.90 -18.36
C SER A 472 6.76 6.22 -17.56
N TYR A 473 7.03 6.76 -16.38
CA TYR A 473 7.93 6.20 -15.37
C TYR A 473 7.15 5.95 -14.08
N VAL A 474 6.84 4.69 -13.81
CA VAL A 474 5.92 4.29 -12.74
C VAL A 474 6.63 3.41 -11.72
N LEU A 475 6.52 3.79 -10.45
CA LEU A 475 7.06 3.06 -9.30
C LEU A 475 5.91 2.74 -8.35
N GLY A 476 5.65 1.47 -8.06
CA GLY A 476 4.55 1.07 -7.18
C GLY A 476 3.84 -0.20 -7.58
N SER A 477 2.95 -0.66 -6.72
CA SER A 477 1.99 -1.71 -7.01
C SER A 477 0.71 -1.15 -7.61
N ILE A 478 0.16 -1.82 -8.62
CA ILE A 478 -1.16 -1.54 -9.20
C ILE A 478 -2.06 -2.75 -8.91
N VAL A 479 -3.17 -2.54 -8.20
CA VAL A 479 -4.14 -3.59 -7.88
C VAL A 479 -5.48 -3.20 -8.48
N ALA A 480 -5.89 -3.89 -9.53
CA ALA A 480 -7.11 -3.61 -10.27
C ALA A 480 -7.79 -4.93 -10.71
N PRO A 481 -8.31 -5.73 -9.75
CA PRO A 481 -8.71 -7.12 -9.96
C PRO A 481 -9.82 -7.30 -10.99
N ALA A 482 -10.66 -6.29 -11.22
CA ALA A 482 -11.72 -6.31 -12.23
C ALA A 482 -11.31 -5.69 -13.58
N ALA A 483 -10.18 -4.98 -13.63
CA ALA A 483 -9.76 -4.20 -14.80
C ALA A 483 -8.80 -4.98 -15.69
N LYS A 484 -8.74 -4.56 -16.95
CA LYS A 484 -7.54 -4.77 -17.77
C LYS A 484 -6.54 -3.65 -17.50
N VAL A 485 -5.30 -3.98 -17.15
CA VAL A 485 -4.22 -2.99 -17.00
C VAL A 485 -3.37 -2.97 -18.25
N VAL A 486 -3.14 -1.78 -18.81
CA VAL A 486 -2.33 -1.57 -20.02
C VAL A 486 -1.12 -0.71 -19.70
N LEU A 487 0.08 -1.26 -19.88
CA LEU A 487 1.32 -0.49 -19.93
C LEU A 487 1.55 0.00 -21.36
N GLY A 488 1.48 1.32 -21.56
CA GLY A 488 1.67 1.99 -22.84
C GLY A 488 3.09 1.83 -23.38
N ASN A 489 3.27 2.05 -24.68
CA ASN A 489 4.59 1.90 -25.33
C ASN A 489 5.70 2.65 -24.58
N ASN A 490 6.90 2.06 -24.53
CA ASN A 490 8.09 2.71 -23.97
C ASN A 490 7.90 3.15 -22.50
N THR A 491 7.11 2.40 -21.73
CA THR A 491 6.89 2.67 -20.29
C THR A 491 7.95 1.96 -19.45
N GLN A 492 8.43 2.64 -18.41
CA GLN A 492 9.29 2.07 -17.38
C GLN A 492 8.45 1.78 -16.14
N PHE A 493 8.52 0.56 -15.64
CA PHE A 493 7.74 0.11 -14.50
C PHE A 493 8.62 -0.62 -13.49
N ARG A 494 8.57 -0.23 -12.22
CA ARG A 494 9.08 -1.06 -11.13
C ARG A 494 8.00 -1.27 -10.07
N GLY A 495 7.57 -2.51 -9.93
CA GLY A 495 6.68 -2.94 -8.88
C GLY A 495 5.91 -4.19 -9.20
N SER A 496 4.62 -4.21 -8.88
CA SER A 496 3.74 -5.35 -9.17
C SER A 496 2.42 -4.89 -9.79
N ILE A 497 1.83 -5.69 -10.67
CA ILE A 497 0.48 -5.47 -11.20
C ILE A 497 -0.35 -6.72 -10.95
N CYS A 498 -1.50 -6.52 -10.33
CA CYS A 498 -2.52 -7.54 -10.13
C CYS A 498 -3.82 -7.11 -10.81
N ALA A 499 -4.32 -7.85 -11.79
CA ALA A 499 -5.46 -7.42 -12.62
C ALA A 499 -6.21 -8.58 -13.29
N ARG A 500 -7.43 -8.34 -13.81
CA ARG A 500 -8.14 -9.35 -14.63
C ARG A 500 -7.32 -9.72 -15.86
N GLU A 501 -6.85 -8.71 -16.59
CA GLU A 501 -5.94 -8.86 -17.72
C GLU A 501 -4.79 -7.88 -17.61
N ILE A 502 -3.62 -8.26 -18.12
CA ILE A 502 -2.44 -7.39 -18.21
C ILE A 502 -1.96 -7.37 -19.67
N THR A 503 -1.78 -6.18 -20.23
CA THR A 503 -1.18 -5.99 -21.56
C THR A 503 0.01 -5.04 -21.44
N VAL A 504 1.19 -5.55 -21.78
CA VAL A 504 2.42 -4.78 -21.87
C VAL A 504 2.67 -4.48 -23.33
N LEU A 505 2.54 -3.21 -23.73
CA LEU A 505 2.80 -2.79 -25.11
C LEU A 505 4.31 -2.66 -25.39
N ARG A 506 4.65 -2.17 -26.58
CA ARG A 506 6.01 -2.31 -27.12
C ARG A 506 7.04 -1.54 -26.31
N ASP A 507 8.23 -2.12 -26.20
CA ASP A 507 9.44 -1.50 -25.63
C ASP A 507 9.30 -1.05 -24.18
N CYS A 508 8.36 -1.65 -23.44
CA CYS A 508 8.31 -1.46 -22.00
C CYS A 508 9.50 -2.16 -21.33
N LEU A 509 10.01 -1.52 -20.27
CA LEU A 509 10.96 -2.10 -19.34
C LEU A 509 10.27 -2.26 -18.00
N PHE A 510 10.24 -3.48 -17.46
CA PHE A 510 9.61 -3.76 -16.17
C PHE A 510 10.52 -4.55 -15.23
N TYR A 511 10.42 -4.21 -13.95
CA TYR A 511 11.08 -4.88 -12.85
C TYR A 511 10.10 -5.18 -11.72
N HIS A 512 10.17 -6.36 -11.10
CA HIS A 512 9.59 -6.55 -9.77
C HIS A 512 10.27 -5.60 -8.76
N HIS A 513 9.59 -5.28 -7.65
CA HIS A 513 10.13 -4.42 -6.58
C HIS A 513 11.57 -4.77 -6.20
N ASP A 514 11.81 -6.06 -5.97
CA ASP A 514 13.09 -6.59 -5.48
C ASP A 514 14.01 -7.10 -6.60
N SER A 515 13.62 -6.94 -7.88
CA SER A 515 14.49 -7.33 -9.00
C SER A 515 15.78 -6.50 -8.98
N PRO A 516 16.95 -7.11 -9.26
CA PRO A 516 18.19 -6.38 -9.38
C PRO A 516 18.15 -5.39 -10.56
N GLY A 517 19.10 -4.45 -10.59
CA GLY A 517 19.18 -3.41 -11.61
C GLY A 517 18.42 -2.14 -11.24
N SER A 518 18.43 -1.16 -12.14
CA SER A 518 17.74 0.12 -12.00
C SER A 518 17.08 0.49 -13.31
N LEU A 519 15.95 1.18 -13.24
CA LEU A 519 15.36 1.76 -14.45
C LEU A 519 16.25 2.92 -14.96
N PRO A 520 16.32 3.15 -16.28
CA PRO A 520 17.05 4.29 -16.86
C PRO A 520 16.61 5.66 -16.33
N GLY A 521 15.37 5.77 -15.86
CA GLY A 521 14.79 6.99 -15.31
C GLY A 521 13.89 7.73 -16.31
N PRO A 522 13.13 8.74 -15.83
CA PRO A 522 12.14 9.44 -16.66
C PRO A 522 12.72 9.99 -17.97
N GLY A 523 12.09 9.61 -19.10
CA GLY A 523 12.48 10.05 -20.44
C GLY A 523 13.82 9.51 -20.97
N GLN A 524 14.42 8.49 -20.34
CA GLN A 524 15.74 7.96 -20.72
C GLN A 524 15.73 6.64 -21.50
N LEU A 525 14.58 6.02 -21.80
CA LEU A 525 14.57 4.81 -22.65
C LEU A 525 15.00 5.16 -24.09
N PRO A 526 15.86 4.35 -24.72
CA PRO A 526 16.12 4.46 -26.16
C PRO A 526 14.81 4.30 -26.91
N LYS A 527 14.39 5.36 -27.63
CA LYS A 527 13.29 5.26 -28.58
C LYS A 527 13.75 4.33 -29.72
N PRO A 528 12.96 3.32 -30.11
CA PRO A 528 13.31 2.47 -31.23
C PRO A 528 13.59 3.33 -32.45
N VAL A 529 14.79 3.22 -33.02
CA VAL A 529 15.09 3.81 -34.32
C VAL A 529 14.28 3.01 -35.34
N GLY A 530 13.12 3.51 -35.75
CA GLY A 530 12.31 2.83 -36.77
C GLY A 530 10.81 3.16 -36.83
N ASP A 531 10.19 3.66 -35.75
CA ASP A 531 8.77 4.02 -35.77
C ASP A 531 8.62 5.55 -35.60
N GLU A 532 8.98 6.31 -36.64
CA GLU A 532 8.46 7.67 -36.76
C GLU A 532 6.97 7.60 -37.06
N GLU A 533 6.15 7.63 -36.01
CA GLU A 533 4.78 8.14 -36.14
C GLU A 533 4.91 9.54 -36.76
N MET A 534 4.46 9.71 -38.01
CA MET A 534 4.20 11.02 -38.59
C MET A 534 3.11 11.72 -37.76
N SER A 535 3.50 12.29 -36.62
CA SER A 535 2.72 13.29 -35.91
C SER A 535 3.02 14.64 -36.56
N SER A 536 2.13 15.06 -37.45
CA SER A 536 2.07 16.44 -37.94
C SER A 536 1.99 17.41 -36.75
N GLY A 537 3.12 17.98 -36.37
CA GLY A 537 3.20 18.89 -35.22
C GLY A 537 4.61 19.21 -34.72
N GLN A 538 5.68 18.91 -35.46
CA GLN A 538 7.01 19.39 -35.12
C GLN A 538 7.08 20.89 -35.45
N SER A 539 6.84 21.75 -34.45
CA SER A 539 7.24 23.15 -34.56
C SER A 539 8.75 23.16 -34.63
N ALA A 540 9.31 23.42 -35.82
CA ALA A 540 10.72 23.71 -35.97
C ALA A 540 11.13 24.76 -34.93
N VAL A 541 12.20 24.52 -34.19
CA VAL A 541 12.81 25.54 -33.35
C VAL A 541 13.19 26.69 -34.28
N VAL A 542 12.52 27.83 -34.20
CA VAL A 542 12.78 28.99 -35.08
C VAL A 542 13.71 30.03 -34.44
N SER A 543 14.18 29.79 -33.22
CA SER A 543 14.98 30.75 -32.46
C SER A 543 16.08 30.09 -31.63
N TYR A 544 17.18 30.80 -31.42
CA TYR A 544 18.21 30.42 -30.45
C TYR A 544 17.64 30.42 -29.02
N GLN A 545 17.87 29.34 -28.27
CA GLN A 545 17.47 29.26 -26.85
C GLN A 545 18.59 28.63 -26.02
N LEU A 546 18.80 29.14 -24.81
CA LEU A 546 19.68 28.54 -23.79
C LEU A 546 18.82 28.18 -22.58
N GLN A 547 18.82 26.91 -22.19
CA GLN A 547 18.04 26.41 -21.07
C GLN A 547 18.86 26.52 -19.77
N GLN A 548 18.15 26.55 -18.64
CA GLN A 548 18.75 26.48 -17.30
C GLN A 548 19.67 25.25 -17.18
N ASN A 549 20.85 25.44 -16.60
CA ASN A 549 21.80 24.37 -16.38
C ASN A 549 21.36 23.48 -15.20
N TYR A 550 21.42 22.16 -15.36
CA TYR A 550 21.10 21.21 -14.30
C TYR A 550 22.06 20.01 -14.31
N PRO A 551 22.50 19.50 -13.14
CA PRO A 551 22.23 20.03 -11.79
C PRO A 551 22.93 21.37 -11.50
N ASN A 552 22.41 22.11 -10.51
CA ASN A 552 22.99 23.37 -10.00
C ASN A 552 24.50 23.15 -9.67
N PRO A 553 25.43 24.09 -9.94
CA PRO A 553 26.86 23.84 -10.03
C PRO A 553 27.59 23.62 -8.68
N PHE A 554 26.84 23.22 -7.65
CA PHE A 554 27.38 22.57 -6.46
C PHE A 554 27.73 21.09 -6.71
N ASN A 555 27.38 20.55 -7.88
CA ASN A 555 27.84 19.25 -8.37
C ASN A 555 29.04 19.41 -9.34
N PRO A 556 30.01 18.47 -9.37
CA PRO A 556 31.21 18.55 -10.20
C PRO A 556 30.95 18.49 -11.72
N SER A 557 29.71 18.27 -12.15
CA SER A 557 29.29 18.37 -13.56
C SER A 557 27.86 18.94 -13.66
N THR A 558 27.59 19.68 -14.75
CA THR A 558 26.27 20.21 -15.11
C THR A 558 26.04 20.04 -16.61
N VAL A 559 24.78 19.88 -17.02
CA VAL A 559 24.37 19.87 -18.43
C VAL A 559 23.81 21.24 -18.80
N ILE A 560 24.28 21.81 -19.92
CA ILE A 560 23.78 23.06 -20.49
C ILE A 560 23.10 22.72 -21.81
N LYS A 561 21.77 22.83 -21.86
CA LYS A 561 20.98 22.55 -23.07
C LYS A 561 20.79 23.85 -23.85
N PHE A 562 20.93 23.80 -25.17
CA PHE A 562 20.66 24.92 -26.07
C PHE A 562 19.89 24.42 -27.29
N ALA A 563 19.24 25.34 -27.99
CA ALA A 563 18.56 25.08 -29.24
C ALA A 563 19.02 26.06 -30.31
N LEU A 564 19.21 25.59 -31.53
CA LEU A 564 19.55 26.39 -32.71
C LEU A 564 18.44 26.20 -33.76
N PRO A 565 18.11 27.25 -34.53
CA PRO A 565 17.16 27.11 -35.64
C PRO A 565 17.71 26.31 -36.82
N GLN A 566 19.03 26.24 -36.96
CA GLN A 566 19.74 25.40 -37.93
C GLN A 566 21.01 24.83 -37.28
N ALA A 567 21.40 23.62 -37.68
CA ALA A 567 22.64 23.01 -37.22
C ALA A 567 23.85 23.90 -37.59
N GLY A 568 24.73 24.14 -36.62
CA GLY A 568 25.87 25.04 -36.79
C GLY A 568 26.91 24.86 -35.69
N ARG A 569 28.09 25.45 -35.89
CA ARG A 569 29.17 25.39 -34.89
C ARG A 569 28.82 26.29 -33.69
N VAL A 570 28.86 25.71 -32.50
CA VAL A 570 28.62 26.43 -31.23
C VAL A 570 29.91 26.52 -30.42
N GLN A 571 30.14 27.65 -29.77
CA GLN A 571 31.23 27.81 -28.79
C GLN A 571 30.63 28.23 -27.45
N LEU A 572 31.02 27.53 -26.39
CA LEU A 572 30.62 27.84 -25.02
C LEU A 572 31.74 28.60 -24.32
N HIS A 573 31.44 29.81 -23.84
CA HIS A 573 32.30 30.63 -23.00
C HIS A 573 31.70 30.73 -21.60
N ILE A 574 32.46 30.33 -20.57
CA ILE A 574 32.04 30.40 -19.16
C ILE A 574 32.80 31.53 -18.50
N TYR A 575 32.09 32.48 -17.89
CA TYR A 575 32.66 33.62 -17.18
C TYR A 575 32.47 33.48 -15.66
N ASN A 576 33.40 34.02 -14.88
CA ASN A 576 33.22 34.19 -13.44
C ASN A 576 32.38 35.44 -13.13
N SER A 577 32.07 35.66 -11.84
CA SER A 577 31.29 36.84 -11.38
C SER A 577 31.97 38.18 -11.63
N ALA A 578 33.29 38.20 -11.88
CA ALA A 578 34.05 39.39 -12.27
C ALA A 578 34.08 39.61 -13.80
N GLY A 579 33.37 38.79 -14.59
CA GLY A 579 33.33 38.88 -16.05
C GLY A 579 34.56 38.34 -16.77
N GLN A 580 35.45 37.61 -16.07
CA GLN A 580 36.64 37.00 -16.66
C GLN A 580 36.32 35.60 -17.20
N LEU A 581 36.87 35.26 -18.37
CA LEU A 581 36.69 33.95 -18.99
C LEU A 581 37.39 32.86 -18.16
N SER A 582 36.61 31.93 -17.61
CA SER A 582 37.09 30.79 -16.82
C SER A 582 37.32 29.53 -17.67
N ARG A 583 36.49 29.29 -18.70
CA ARG A 583 36.62 28.09 -19.56
C ARG A 583 36.04 28.30 -20.96
N ARG A 584 36.69 27.71 -21.96
CA ARG A 584 36.23 27.62 -23.37
C ARG A 584 36.08 26.16 -23.77
N ARG A 585 34.93 25.76 -24.32
CA ARG A 585 34.70 24.42 -24.90
C ARG A 585 33.94 24.50 -26.22
N MET A 586 34.32 23.65 -27.17
CA MET A 586 33.45 23.28 -28.30
C MET A 586 32.62 22.07 -27.88
N PRO A 587 31.28 22.11 -27.96
CA PRO A 587 30.47 20.90 -27.88
C PRO A 587 30.82 19.96 -29.05
N PRO A 588 30.80 18.62 -28.86
CA PRO A 588 30.93 17.69 -29.98
C PRO A 588 29.79 17.93 -30.98
N ALA A 589 30.11 17.85 -32.28
CA ALA A 589 29.08 17.82 -33.31
C ALA A 589 28.35 16.47 -33.20
N GLN A 590 27.04 16.51 -32.93
CA GLN A 590 26.13 15.40 -33.21
C GLN A 590 25.27 15.79 -34.40
#